data_AF-G3EL41-F1
#
_entry.id   AF-G3EL41-F1
#
_cell.length_a   1.000
_cell.length_b   1.000
_cell.length_c   1.000
_cell.angle_alpha   90.00
_cell.angle_beta   90.00
_cell.angle_gamma   90.00
#
_symmetry.space_group_name_H-M   'P 1'
#
loop_
_entity.id
_entity.type
_entity.pdbx_description
1 polymer ?
#
loop_
_entity_poly.entity_id
_entity_poly.type
_entity_poly.pdbx_seq_one_letter_code
_entity_poly.pdbx_strand_id
1 'polypeptide(L)'
;ELRTWLDDKLCQQAQSRPISANLERLQCQIQEQEEFQKNLNQHSGSYEMIVAEGESLLLSVQPGEEKTALQSQLVGLKTHWDELSKQVTDRNSRLKDCLQKAQKYQRHMEDLLPWVEDCRAKMSELEVTLDPVQLEAALLRSKAMLSDVEKRRSLLEMLNSAADILIDACQTDEDEVRDEKAGINQKMDAITEELQAKTGCIEEMSQRLKEFQENFKNIEKKLEGAKHQLEIYDALGPQACSNKNLEKLKAQQEVLQALEPQVDYLKNFTQGLVEDAPDGSDCSQLLRQAEDSQQDFKIVKQKVNECCTLMETKLEGIGQFNNHVR
;
A
#
# COMPACT_ATOMS: atom_id res chain seq x y z
N GLU A 1 -42.20 -51.35 -1.65
CA GLU A 1 -42.16 -50.01 -1.00
C GLU A 1 -40.73 -49.54 -0.77
N LEU A 2 -39.95 -50.14 0.15
CA LEU A 2 -38.57 -49.68 0.45
C LEU A 2 -37.65 -49.61 -0.78
N ARG A 3 -37.73 -50.60 -1.68
CA ARG A 3 -36.95 -50.60 -2.93
C ARG A 3 -37.29 -49.42 -3.84
N THR A 4 -38.58 -49.15 -4.06
CA THR A 4 -39.04 -47.99 -4.84
C THR A 4 -38.58 -46.68 -4.22
N TRP A 5 -38.61 -46.58 -2.89
CA TRP A 5 -38.08 -45.43 -2.17
C TRP A 5 -36.56 -45.28 -2.35
N LEU A 6 -35.79 -46.38 -2.29
CA LEU A 6 -34.35 -46.36 -2.54
C LEU A 6 -34.01 -45.92 -3.95
N ASP A 7 -34.73 -46.44 -4.95
CA ASP A 7 -34.52 -46.08 -6.36
C ASP A 7 -34.77 -44.57 -6.58
N ASP A 8 -35.86 -44.03 -5.99
CA ASP A 8 -36.18 -42.61 -6.05
C ASP A 8 -35.12 -41.74 -5.35
N LYS A 9 -34.62 -42.19 -4.18
CA LYS A 9 -33.57 -41.48 -3.43
C LYS A 9 -32.21 -41.54 -4.13
N LEU A 10 -31.86 -42.64 -4.78
CA LEU A 10 -30.67 -42.75 -5.62
C LEU A 10 -30.75 -41.78 -6.80
N CYS A 11 -31.91 -41.67 -7.46
CA CYS A 11 -32.13 -40.68 -8.51
C CYS A 11 -32.02 -39.24 -7.98
N GLN A 12 -32.62 -38.94 -6.84
CA GLN A 12 -32.53 -37.63 -6.19
C GLN A 12 -31.08 -37.27 -5.85
N GLN A 13 -30.33 -38.21 -5.24
CA GLN A 13 -28.93 -38.02 -4.87
C GLN A 13 -28.04 -37.81 -6.11
N ALA A 14 -28.28 -38.56 -7.19
CA ALA A 14 -27.56 -38.40 -8.45
C ALA A 14 -27.82 -37.04 -9.13
N GLN A 15 -28.96 -36.41 -8.87
CA GLN A 15 -29.33 -35.08 -9.39
C GLN A 15 -28.93 -33.94 -8.46
N SER A 16 -28.17 -34.23 -7.40
CA SER A 16 -27.70 -33.21 -6.46
C SER A 16 -26.90 -32.12 -7.17
N ARG A 17 -27.10 -30.87 -6.75
CA ARG A 17 -26.37 -29.73 -7.33
C ARG A 17 -24.85 -29.87 -7.10
N PRO A 18 -24.02 -29.39 -8.03
CA PRO A 18 -22.57 -29.29 -7.83
C PRO A 18 -22.24 -28.50 -6.56
N ILE A 19 -21.21 -28.91 -5.83
CA ILE A 19 -20.75 -28.24 -4.61
C ILE A 19 -20.27 -26.83 -4.95
N SER A 20 -20.90 -25.83 -4.34
CA SER A 20 -20.64 -24.41 -4.58
C SER A 20 -19.44 -23.89 -3.78
N ALA A 21 -18.62 -23.01 -4.38
CA ALA A 21 -17.62 -22.23 -3.63
C ALA A 21 -18.25 -21.07 -2.84
N ASN A 22 -19.39 -20.54 -3.31
CA ASN A 22 -20.12 -19.48 -2.63
C ASN A 22 -20.66 -19.96 -1.28
N LEU A 23 -20.33 -19.22 -0.21
CA LEU A 23 -20.58 -19.63 1.18
C LEU A 23 -22.07 -19.79 1.50
N GLU A 24 -22.92 -18.88 1.02
CA GLU A 24 -24.37 -18.93 1.28
C GLU A 24 -25.01 -20.13 0.59
N ARG A 25 -24.71 -20.31 -0.72
CA ARG A 25 -25.19 -21.47 -1.49
C ARG A 25 -24.71 -22.78 -0.88
N LEU A 26 -23.45 -22.84 -0.43
CA LEU A 26 -22.87 -24.02 0.20
C LEU A 26 -23.55 -24.36 1.53
N GLN A 27 -23.89 -23.35 2.34
CA GLN A 27 -24.65 -23.56 3.58
C GLN A 27 -26.05 -24.12 3.29
N CYS A 28 -26.74 -23.64 2.25
CA CYS A 28 -28.01 -24.23 1.82
C CYS A 28 -27.85 -25.69 1.38
N GLN A 29 -26.83 -26.00 0.60
CA GLN A 29 -26.54 -27.38 0.16
C GLN A 29 -26.26 -28.33 1.33
N ILE A 30 -25.61 -27.84 2.39
CA ILE A 30 -25.38 -28.61 3.62
C ILE A 30 -26.69 -28.90 4.34
N GLN A 31 -27.58 -27.91 4.48
CA GLN A 31 -28.89 -28.11 5.11
C GLN A 31 -29.73 -29.14 4.33
N GLU A 32 -29.77 -29.03 2.99
CA GLU A 32 -30.44 -30.01 2.13
C GLU A 32 -29.86 -31.43 2.31
N GLN A 33 -28.54 -31.55 2.40
CA GLN A 33 -27.87 -32.85 2.60
C GLN A 33 -28.12 -33.43 4.01
N GLU A 34 -28.19 -32.59 5.04
CA GLU A 34 -28.52 -32.99 6.41
C GLU A 34 -29.96 -33.51 6.51
N GLU A 35 -30.90 -32.85 5.82
CA GLU A 35 -32.28 -33.34 5.69
C GLU A 35 -32.35 -34.67 4.96
N PHE A 36 -31.58 -34.83 3.88
CA PHE A 36 -31.49 -36.10 3.15
C PHE A 36 -30.96 -37.23 4.05
N GLN A 37 -29.87 -36.97 4.79
CA GLN A 37 -29.30 -37.92 5.74
C GLN A 37 -30.29 -38.29 6.84
N LYS A 38 -31.05 -37.32 7.36
CA LYS A 38 -32.10 -37.57 8.36
C LYS A 38 -33.18 -38.48 7.80
N ASN A 39 -33.61 -38.26 6.55
CA ASN A 39 -34.58 -39.13 5.89
C ASN A 39 -34.03 -40.55 5.70
N LEU A 40 -32.78 -40.72 5.29
CA LEU A 40 -32.13 -42.03 5.21
C LEU A 40 -32.12 -42.75 6.57
N ASN A 41 -31.74 -42.04 7.64
CA ASN A 41 -31.69 -42.60 8.99
C ASN A 41 -33.07 -43.07 9.49
N GLN A 42 -34.16 -42.40 9.10
CA GLN A 42 -35.52 -42.81 9.45
C GLN A 42 -35.91 -44.16 8.83
N HIS A 43 -35.33 -44.53 7.69
CA HIS A 43 -35.57 -45.80 7.01
C HIS A 43 -34.60 -46.91 7.44
N SER A 44 -33.54 -46.62 8.20
CA SER A 44 -32.52 -47.61 8.61
C SER A 44 -33.12 -48.78 9.39
N GLY A 45 -33.98 -48.50 10.37
CA GLY A 45 -34.62 -49.57 11.16
C GLY A 45 -35.55 -50.47 10.33
N SER A 46 -36.26 -49.90 9.34
CA SER A 46 -37.10 -50.67 8.44
C SER A 46 -36.26 -51.54 7.50
N TYR A 47 -35.15 -51.00 7.00
CA TYR A 47 -34.19 -51.75 6.19
C TYR A 47 -33.59 -52.92 6.98
N GLU A 48 -33.08 -52.68 8.19
CA GLU A 48 -32.48 -53.70 9.05
C GLU A 48 -33.48 -54.82 9.37
N MET A 49 -34.74 -54.48 9.68
CA MET A 49 -35.82 -55.44 9.91
C MET A 49 -36.11 -56.30 8.67
N ILE A 50 -36.31 -55.67 7.50
CA ILE A 50 -36.57 -56.38 6.24
C ILE A 50 -35.41 -57.31 5.87
N VAL A 51 -34.17 -56.87 6.12
CA VAL A 51 -32.99 -57.69 5.87
C VAL A 51 -32.98 -58.90 6.80
N ALA A 52 -33.17 -58.72 8.10
CA ALA A 52 -33.15 -59.81 9.07
C ALA A 52 -34.27 -60.84 8.82
N GLU A 53 -35.49 -60.38 8.54
CA GLU A 53 -36.61 -61.25 8.19
C GLU A 53 -36.37 -61.98 6.86
N GLY A 54 -35.84 -61.29 5.85
CA GLY A 54 -35.49 -61.88 4.56
C GLY A 54 -34.42 -62.96 4.67
N GLU A 55 -33.40 -62.76 5.49
CA GLU A 55 -32.37 -63.77 5.79
C GLU A 55 -32.96 -64.98 6.53
N SER A 56 -33.82 -64.75 7.52
CA SER A 56 -34.51 -65.82 8.24
C SER A 56 -35.41 -66.65 7.31
N LEU A 57 -36.11 -66.00 6.38
CA LEU A 57 -36.92 -66.67 5.36
C LEU A 57 -36.05 -67.50 4.40
N LEU A 58 -34.89 -67.00 3.98
CA LEU A 58 -33.96 -67.75 3.13
C LEU A 58 -33.46 -69.06 3.77
N LEU A 59 -33.39 -69.11 5.10
CA LEU A 59 -33.04 -70.32 5.85
C LEU A 59 -34.18 -71.36 5.87
N SER A 60 -35.44 -70.91 5.83
CA SER A 60 -36.62 -71.79 5.91
C SER A 60 -37.19 -72.22 4.55
N VAL A 61 -36.89 -71.48 3.47
CA VAL A 61 -37.37 -71.79 2.12
C VAL A 61 -36.59 -72.95 1.47
N GLN A 62 -37.34 -73.87 0.84
CA GLN A 62 -36.82 -75.02 0.10
C GLN A 62 -35.98 -74.58 -1.11
N PRO A 63 -34.96 -75.35 -1.53
CA PRO A 63 -34.21 -75.04 -2.75
C PRO A 63 -35.12 -74.96 -3.98
N GLY A 64 -35.01 -73.88 -4.75
CA GLY A 64 -35.83 -73.65 -5.94
C GLY A 64 -35.78 -72.19 -6.42
N GLU A 65 -36.54 -71.90 -7.48
CA GLU A 65 -36.58 -70.57 -8.12
C GLU A 65 -36.98 -69.45 -7.14
N GLU A 66 -37.94 -69.71 -6.25
CA GLU A 66 -38.39 -68.75 -5.24
C GLU A 66 -37.27 -68.35 -4.27
N LYS A 67 -36.46 -69.32 -3.84
CA LYS A 67 -35.29 -69.07 -2.99
C LYS A 67 -34.28 -68.17 -3.69
N THR A 68 -33.98 -68.48 -4.95
CA THR A 68 -33.04 -67.69 -5.78
C THR A 68 -33.58 -66.28 -6.03
N ALA A 69 -34.88 -66.14 -6.29
CA ALA A 69 -35.52 -64.84 -6.47
C ALA A 69 -35.46 -63.98 -5.20
N LEU A 70 -35.81 -64.54 -4.03
CA LEU A 70 -35.70 -63.85 -2.74
C LEU A 70 -34.25 -63.45 -2.44
N GLN A 71 -33.29 -64.34 -2.70
CA GLN A 71 -31.87 -64.05 -2.52
C GLN A 71 -31.41 -62.90 -3.41
N SER A 72 -31.81 -62.90 -4.69
CA SER A 72 -31.49 -61.83 -5.64
C SER A 72 -32.11 -60.49 -5.20
N GLN A 73 -33.36 -60.49 -4.75
CA GLN A 73 -34.02 -59.28 -4.25
C GLN A 73 -33.33 -58.72 -3.00
N LEU A 74 -32.94 -59.59 -2.05
CA LEU A 74 -32.26 -59.18 -0.83
C LEU A 74 -30.86 -58.63 -1.12
N VAL A 75 -30.09 -59.28 -2.00
CA VAL A 75 -28.79 -58.77 -2.45
C VAL A 75 -28.97 -57.40 -3.11
N GLY A 76 -29.92 -57.27 -4.04
CA GLY A 76 -30.23 -56.00 -4.69
C GLY A 76 -30.55 -54.90 -3.68
N LEU A 77 -31.42 -55.18 -2.71
CA LEU A 77 -31.80 -54.22 -1.66
C LEU A 77 -30.57 -53.73 -0.87
N LYS A 78 -29.72 -54.67 -0.41
CA LYS A 78 -28.49 -54.35 0.32
C LYS A 78 -27.54 -53.49 -0.51
N THR A 79 -27.31 -53.86 -1.77
CA THR A 79 -26.44 -53.11 -2.66
C THR A 79 -26.92 -51.68 -2.89
N HIS A 80 -28.23 -51.46 -3.10
CA HIS A 80 -28.78 -50.11 -3.30
C HIS A 80 -28.72 -49.28 -2.02
N TRP A 81 -28.99 -49.90 -0.86
CA TRP A 81 -28.86 -49.25 0.44
C TRP A 81 -27.42 -48.82 0.74
N ASP A 82 -26.46 -49.73 0.54
CA ASP A 82 -25.04 -49.47 0.79
C ASP A 82 -24.49 -48.40 -0.17
N GLU A 83 -24.89 -48.45 -1.46
CA GLU A 83 -24.52 -47.44 -2.45
C GLU A 83 -25.06 -46.06 -2.07
N LEU A 84 -26.36 -45.95 -1.75
CA LEU A 84 -26.96 -44.69 -1.33
C LEU A 84 -26.28 -44.15 -0.06
N SER A 85 -26.09 -45.01 0.94
CA SER A 85 -25.45 -44.63 2.21
C SER A 85 -24.02 -44.11 1.99
N LYS A 86 -23.27 -44.76 1.09
CA LYS A 86 -21.93 -44.32 0.71
C LYS A 86 -21.95 -42.99 -0.02
N GLN A 87 -22.83 -42.79 -0.99
CA GLN A 87 -22.96 -41.52 -1.74
C GLN A 87 -23.33 -40.36 -0.83
N VAL A 88 -24.26 -40.58 0.11
CA VAL A 88 -24.68 -39.56 1.08
C VAL A 88 -23.53 -39.21 2.02
N THR A 89 -22.80 -40.21 2.50
CA THR A 89 -21.65 -40.01 3.40
C THR A 89 -20.50 -39.27 2.70
N ASP A 90 -20.14 -39.67 1.48
CA ASP A 90 -19.11 -39.01 0.68
C ASP A 90 -19.48 -37.54 0.40
N ARG A 91 -20.72 -37.31 -0.06
CA ARG A 91 -21.20 -35.94 -0.33
C ARG A 91 -21.19 -35.08 0.94
N ASN A 92 -21.63 -35.63 2.08
CA ASN A 92 -21.56 -34.94 3.38
C ASN A 92 -20.12 -34.55 3.74
N SER A 93 -19.16 -35.48 3.56
CA SER A 93 -17.76 -35.21 3.83
C SER A 93 -17.21 -34.08 2.95
N ARG A 94 -17.52 -34.12 1.65
CA ARG A 94 -17.06 -33.13 0.67
C ARG A 94 -17.66 -31.74 0.89
N LEU A 95 -18.96 -31.66 1.20
CA LEU A 95 -19.61 -30.40 1.54
C LEU A 95 -19.00 -29.75 2.80
N LYS A 96 -18.73 -30.54 3.84
CA LYS A 96 -18.11 -30.05 5.09
C LYS A 96 -16.66 -29.61 4.88
N ASP A 97 -15.89 -30.36 4.11
CA ASP A 97 -14.51 -29.98 3.74
C ASP A 97 -14.49 -28.68 2.93
N CYS A 98 -15.36 -28.57 1.91
CA CYS A 98 -15.51 -27.33 1.12
C CYS A 98 -15.92 -26.15 2.01
N LEU A 99 -16.81 -26.35 2.98
CA LEU A 99 -17.25 -25.29 3.89
C LEU A 99 -16.09 -24.74 4.73
N GLN A 100 -15.24 -25.62 5.26
CA GLN A 100 -14.08 -25.19 6.05
C GLN A 100 -13.10 -24.36 5.21
N LYS A 101 -12.90 -24.74 3.95
CA LYS A 101 -12.06 -24.01 2.99
C LYS A 101 -12.67 -22.66 2.63
N ALA A 102 -13.96 -22.62 2.33
CA ALA A 102 -14.70 -21.38 2.03
C ALA A 102 -14.65 -20.40 3.20
N GLN A 103 -14.91 -20.88 4.42
CA GLN A 103 -14.82 -20.06 5.64
C GLN A 103 -13.40 -19.55 5.90
N LYS A 104 -12.36 -20.31 5.54
CA LYS A 104 -10.97 -19.86 5.69
C LYS A 104 -10.64 -18.76 4.69
N TYR A 105 -11.03 -18.94 3.43
CA TYR A 105 -10.88 -17.92 2.40
C TYR A 105 -11.62 -16.62 2.78
N GLN A 106 -12.87 -16.74 3.20
CA GLN A 106 -13.71 -15.61 3.60
C GLN A 106 -13.10 -14.82 4.77
N ARG A 107 -12.55 -15.49 5.79
CA ARG A 107 -11.85 -14.83 6.90
C ARG A 107 -10.66 -13.99 6.42
N HIS A 108 -9.87 -14.50 5.48
CA HIS A 108 -8.76 -13.73 4.91
C HIS A 108 -9.25 -12.53 4.09
N MET A 109 -10.36 -12.66 3.35
CA MET A 109 -11.00 -11.55 2.64
C MET A 109 -11.50 -10.47 3.61
N GLU A 110 -12.18 -10.87 4.68
CA GLU A 110 -12.67 -9.98 5.74
C GLU A 110 -11.53 -9.25 6.48
N ASP A 111 -10.35 -9.85 6.58
CA ASP A 111 -9.17 -9.22 7.18
C ASP A 111 -8.44 -8.25 6.24
N LEU A 112 -8.45 -8.52 4.92
CA LEU A 112 -7.64 -7.77 3.95
C LEU A 112 -8.42 -6.67 3.23
N LEU A 113 -9.68 -6.91 2.85
CA LEU A 113 -10.50 -5.91 2.13
C LEU A 113 -10.66 -4.59 2.89
N PRO A 114 -11.05 -4.59 4.19
CA PRO A 114 -11.18 -3.33 4.93
C PRO A 114 -9.85 -2.58 5.04
N TRP A 115 -8.74 -3.31 5.18
CA TRP A 115 -7.40 -2.71 5.23
C TRP A 115 -7.01 -2.08 3.90
N VAL A 116 -7.35 -2.71 2.76
CA VAL A 116 -7.10 -2.15 1.42
C VAL A 116 -7.85 -0.83 1.23
N GLU A 117 -9.11 -0.76 1.65
CA GLU A 117 -9.91 0.47 1.53
C GLU A 117 -9.42 1.57 2.50
N ASP A 118 -9.06 1.22 3.73
CA ASP A 118 -8.45 2.15 4.71
C ASP A 118 -7.08 2.67 4.23
N CYS A 119 -6.26 1.81 3.64
CA CYS A 119 -4.97 2.19 3.07
C CYS A 119 -5.17 3.20 1.92
N ARG A 120 -6.12 2.94 1.01
CA ARG A 120 -6.46 3.87 -0.07
C ARG A 120 -6.95 5.23 0.45
N ALA A 121 -7.78 5.24 1.49
CA ALA A 121 -8.23 6.48 2.13
C ALA A 121 -7.04 7.27 2.69
N LYS A 122 -6.17 6.63 3.48
CA LYS A 122 -4.96 7.25 4.02
C LYS A 122 -3.99 7.74 2.94
N MET A 123 -3.87 7.02 1.83
CA MET A 123 -3.07 7.46 0.69
C MET A 123 -3.59 8.76 0.09
N SER A 124 -4.91 8.98 0.09
CA SER A 124 -5.50 10.23 -0.40
C SER A 124 -5.14 11.44 0.47
N GLU A 125 -4.91 11.23 1.78
CA GLU A 125 -4.50 12.26 2.76
C GLU A 125 -2.99 12.57 2.74
N LEU A 126 -2.20 11.81 1.98
CA LEU A 126 -0.81 12.16 1.73
C LEU A 126 -0.80 13.33 0.75
N GLU A 127 -0.20 14.44 1.11
CA GLU A 127 -0.08 15.59 0.21
C GLU A 127 1.39 15.96 0.07
N VAL A 128 1.79 16.22 -1.17
CA VAL A 128 3.04 16.94 -1.43
C VAL A 128 2.71 18.40 -1.14
N THR A 129 3.57 19.08 -0.39
CA THR A 129 3.39 20.49 -0.01
C THR A 129 4.74 21.19 0.00
N LEU A 130 4.72 22.52 0.01
CA LEU A 130 5.92 23.34 0.19
C LEU A 130 6.24 23.65 1.67
N ASP A 131 5.41 23.19 2.61
CA ASP A 131 5.63 23.34 4.05
C ASP A 131 6.57 22.22 4.54
N PRO A 132 7.80 22.55 4.99
CA PRO A 132 8.77 21.53 5.37
C PRO A 132 8.32 20.63 6.52
N VAL A 133 7.50 21.14 7.45
CA VAL A 133 7.02 20.38 8.60
C VAL A 133 5.93 19.40 8.17
N GLN A 134 4.97 19.88 7.37
CA GLN A 134 3.90 19.03 6.87
C GLN A 134 4.43 17.96 5.90
N LEU A 135 5.38 18.32 5.05
CA LEU A 135 6.00 17.42 4.09
C LEU A 135 6.82 16.31 4.78
N GLU A 136 7.60 16.64 5.81
CA GLU A 136 8.33 15.63 6.60
C GLU A 136 7.34 14.71 7.37
N ALA A 137 6.25 15.26 7.90
CA ALA A 137 5.19 14.45 8.51
C ALA A 137 4.49 13.54 7.49
N ALA A 138 4.29 13.99 6.24
CA ALA A 138 3.77 13.18 5.16
C ALA A 138 4.75 12.07 4.75
N LEU A 139 6.06 12.37 4.69
CA LEU A 139 7.11 11.38 4.39
C LEU A 139 7.17 10.26 5.43
N LEU A 140 7.09 10.62 6.72
CA LEU A 140 7.08 9.62 7.79
C LEU A 140 5.84 8.73 7.71
N ARG A 141 4.66 9.33 7.47
CA ARG A 141 3.41 8.58 7.28
C ARG A 141 3.49 7.64 6.07
N SER A 142 3.98 8.12 4.93
CA SER A 142 4.06 7.31 3.71
C SER A 142 5.04 6.13 3.87
N LYS A 143 6.19 6.34 4.53
CA LYS A 143 7.14 5.26 4.87
C LYS A 143 6.55 4.23 5.84
N ALA A 144 5.77 4.66 6.83
CA ALA A 144 5.06 3.76 7.72
C ALA A 144 4.04 2.91 6.96
N MET A 145 3.27 3.52 6.05
CA MET A 145 2.31 2.81 5.20
C MET A 145 3.00 1.79 4.29
N LEU A 146 4.15 2.12 3.67
CA LEU A 146 4.92 1.15 2.88
C LEU A 146 5.35 -0.07 3.71
N SER A 147 5.74 0.16 4.97
CA SER A 147 6.05 -0.94 5.88
C SER A 147 4.83 -1.83 6.17
N ASP A 148 3.65 -1.23 6.30
CA ASP A 148 2.42 -1.98 6.57
C ASP A 148 1.96 -2.78 5.34
N VAL A 149 2.12 -2.22 4.13
CA VAL A 149 1.93 -2.94 2.86
C VAL A 149 2.82 -4.19 2.80
N GLU A 150 4.10 -4.05 3.15
CA GLU A 150 5.05 -5.17 3.17
C GLU A 150 4.61 -6.27 4.15
N LYS A 151 4.22 -5.92 5.37
CA LYS A 151 3.74 -6.89 6.38
C LYS A 151 2.51 -7.66 5.90
N ARG A 152 1.66 -7.04 5.09
CA ARG A 152 0.43 -7.65 4.56
C ARG A 152 0.63 -8.56 3.35
N ARG A 153 1.83 -8.61 2.75
CA ARG A 153 2.13 -9.56 1.66
C ARG A 153 1.91 -11.01 2.07
N SER A 154 2.35 -11.40 3.26
CA SER A 154 2.12 -12.77 3.77
C SER A 154 0.63 -13.11 3.92
N LEU A 155 -0.21 -12.12 4.27
CA LEU A 155 -1.65 -12.32 4.36
C LEU A 155 -2.28 -12.49 2.98
N LEU A 156 -1.85 -11.71 1.98
CA LEU A 156 -2.27 -11.87 0.58
C LEU A 156 -1.90 -13.26 0.04
N GLU A 157 -0.69 -13.75 0.34
CA GLU A 157 -0.27 -15.10 -0.04
C GLU A 157 -1.14 -16.19 0.61
N MET A 158 -1.46 -16.05 1.91
CA MET A 158 -2.37 -16.97 2.60
C MET A 158 -3.78 -16.95 2.00
N LEU A 159 -4.28 -15.77 1.63
CA LEU A 159 -5.56 -15.61 0.94
C LEU A 159 -5.54 -16.30 -0.42
N ASN A 160 -4.51 -16.05 -1.23
CA ASN A 160 -4.32 -16.63 -2.54
C ASN A 160 -4.28 -18.16 -2.49
N SER A 161 -3.56 -18.72 -1.51
CA SER A 161 -3.49 -20.16 -1.28
C SER A 161 -4.83 -20.73 -0.80
N ALA A 162 -5.54 -20.03 0.09
CA ALA A 162 -6.87 -20.46 0.55
C ALA A 162 -7.89 -20.47 -0.60
N ALA A 163 -7.81 -19.50 -1.52
CA ALA A 163 -8.63 -19.45 -2.73
C ALA A 163 -8.35 -20.64 -3.66
N ASP A 164 -7.09 -20.97 -3.92
CA ASP A 164 -6.72 -22.11 -4.77
C ASP A 164 -7.22 -23.43 -4.18
N ILE A 165 -7.04 -23.61 -2.86
CA ILE A 165 -7.53 -24.79 -2.14
C ILE A 165 -9.07 -24.89 -2.19
N LEU A 166 -9.78 -23.76 -2.17
CA LEU A 166 -11.25 -23.72 -2.31
C LEU A 166 -11.68 -24.08 -3.73
N ILE A 167 -11.01 -23.52 -4.75
CA ILE A 167 -11.26 -23.82 -6.17
C ILE A 167 -11.08 -25.32 -6.45
N ASP A 168 -10.07 -25.95 -5.86
CA ASP A 168 -9.84 -27.40 -6.01
C ASP A 168 -10.91 -28.26 -5.31
N ALA A 169 -11.63 -27.70 -4.33
CA ALA A 169 -12.63 -28.42 -3.54
C ALA A 169 -14.07 -28.26 -4.05
N CYS A 170 -14.36 -27.14 -4.72
CA CYS A 170 -15.68 -26.86 -5.28
C CYS A 170 -15.89 -27.54 -6.65
N GLN A 171 -17.10 -27.42 -7.17
CA GLN A 171 -17.51 -27.94 -8.47
C GLN A 171 -18.27 -26.90 -9.31
N THR A 172 -18.54 -25.73 -8.74
CA THR A 172 -19.12 -24.56 -9.39
C THR A 172 -18.66 -23.31 -8.63
N ASP A 173 -18.78 -22.16 -9.29
CA ASP A 173 -18.47 -20.82 -8.78
C ASP A 173 -16.97 -20.57 -8.60
N GLU A 174 -16.11 -21.40 -9.21
CA GLU A 174 -14.66 -21.20 -9.21
C GLU A 174 -14.23 -19.89 -9.88
N ASP A 175 -14.98 -19.42 -10.89
CA ASP A 175 -14.67 -18.17 -11.58
C ASP A 175 -14.94 -16.95 -10.70
N GLU A 176 -16.02 -16.95 -9.89
CA GLU A 176 -16.28 -15.89 -8.91
C GLU A 176 -15.10 -15.75 -7.93
N VAL A 177 -14.57 -16.88 -7.42
CA VAL A 177 -13.42 -16.90 -6.52
C VAL A 177 -12.13 -16.43 -7.22
N ARG A 178 -11.92 -16.80 -8.49
CA ARG A 178 -10.77 -16.35 -9.29
C ARG A 178 -10.82 -14.84 -9.53
N ASP A 179 -12.00 -14.31 -9.85
CA ASP A 179 -12.20 -12.89 -10.11
C ASP A 179 -11.99 -12.06 -8.83
N GLU A 180 -12.55 -12.51 -7.71
CA GLU A 180 -12.33 -11.88 -6.40
C GLU A 180 -10.85 -11.89 -5.99
N LYS A 181 -10.19 -13.05 -6.14
CA LYS A 181 -8.73 -13.19 -5.94
C LYS A 181 -7.94 -12.24 -6.84
N ALA A 182 -8.24 -12.19 -8.14
CA ALA A 182 -7.56 -11.30 -9.07
C ALA A 182 -7.77 -9.83 -8.68
N GLY A 183 -8.99 -9.45 -8.31
CA GLY A 183 -9.34 -8.10 -7.90
C GLY A 183 -8.57 -7.63 -6.67
N ILE A 184 -8.44 -8.47 -5.63
CA ILE A 184 -7.69 -8.08 -4.43
C ILE A 184 -6.18 -7.98 -4.69
N ASN A 185 -5.61 -8.86 -5.53
CA ASN A 185 -4.21 -8.77 -5.94
C ASN A 185 -3.96 -7.46 -6.71
N GLN A 186 -4.80 -7.16 -7.71
CA GLN A 186 -4.69 -5.92 -8.48
C GLN A 186 -4.80 -4.66 -7.59
N LYS A 187 -5.73 -4.66 -6.61
CA LYS A 187 -5.85 -3.56 -5.65
C LYS A 187 -4.57 -3.40 -4.81
N MET A 188 -3.95 -4.49 -4.39
CA MET A 188 -2.72 -4.46 -3.60
C MET A 188 -1.52 -3.97 -4.42
N ASP A 189 -1.41 -4.40 -5.68
CA ASP A 189 -0.38 -3.94 -6.61
C ASP A 189 -0.54 -2.44 -6.86
N ALA A 190 -1.75 -1.98 -7.17
CA ALA A 190 -2.04 -0.56 -7.35
C ALA A 190 -1.70 0.28 -6.12
N ILE A 191 -2.08 -0.17 -4.92
CA ILE A 191 -1.70 0.50 -3.65
C ILE A 191 -0.18 0.58 -3.53
N THR A 192 0.53 -0.50 -3.83
CA THR A 192 1.99 -0.56 -3.71
C THR A 192 2.65 0.44 -4.67
N GLU A 193 2.25 0.43 -5.94
CA GLU A 193 2.81 1.31 -6.97
C GLU A 193 2.49 2.79 -6.71
N GLU A 194 1.22 3.11 -6.45
CA GLU A 194 0.78 4.49 -6.19
C GLU A 194 1.43 5.04 -4.91
N LEU A 195 1.53 4.25 -3.84
CA LEU A 195 2.15 4.69 -2.59
C LEU A 195 3.67 4.86 -2.73
N GLN A 196 4.35 4.00 -3.50
CA GLN A 196 5.76 4.16 -3.82
C GLN A 196 6.02 5.42 -4.62
N ALA A 197 5.25 5.65 -5.69
CA ALA A 197 5.35 6.86 -6.51
C ALA A 197 5.12 8.11 -5.66
N LYS A 198 4.06 8.11 -4.84
CA LYS A 198 3.74 9.24 -3.96
C LYS A 198 4.80 9.50 -2.90
N THR A 199 5.35 8.45 -2.30
CA THR A 199 6.49 8.56 -1.37
C THR A 199 7.71 9.15 -2.05
N GLY A 200 8.01 8.71 -3.28
CA GLY A 200 9.08 9.25 -4.10
C GLY A 200 8.92 10.76 -4.34
N CYS A 201 7.73 11.21 -4.75
CA CYS A 201 7.45 12.63 -4.96
C CYS A 201 7.61 13.45 -3.67
N ILE A 202 7.12 12.94 -2.53
CA ILE A 202 7.27 13.61 -1.23
C ILE A 202 8.75 13.72 -0.83
N GLU A 203 9.53 12.64 -1.03
CA GLU A 203 10.95 12.60 -0.69
C GLU A 203 11.78 13.53 -1.59
N GLU A 204 11.49 13.57 -2.89
CA GLU A 204 12.12 14.49 -3.83
C GLU A 204 11.85 15.95 -3.46
N MET A 205 10.58 16.32 -3.23
CA MET A 205 10.23 17.67 -2.81
C MET A 205 10.89 18.04 -1.48
N SER A 206 10.97 17.10 -0.53
CA SER A 206 11.63 17.31 0.77
C SER A 206 13.13 17.60 0.58
N GLN A 207 13.79 16.84 -0.29
CA GLN A 207 15.19 17.05 -0.60
C GLN A 207 15.43 18.41 -1.27
N ARG A 208 14.57 18.81 -2.21
CA ARG A 208 14.69 20.11 -2.88
C ARG A 208 14.47 21.27 -1.92
N LEU A 209 13.47 21.20 -1.04
CA LEU A 209 13.26 22.23 -0.02
C LEU A 209 14.46 22.32 0.95
N LYS A 210 15.04 21.19 1.35
CA LYS A 210 16.26 21.16 2.17
C LYS A 210 17.42 21.86 1.46
N GLU A 211 17.65 21.56 0.18
CA GLU A 211 18.68 22.21 -0.62
C GLU A 211 18.45 23.72 -0.76
N PHE A 212 17.21 24.16 -1.02
CA PHE A 212 16.87 25.58 -1.06
C PHE A 212 17.21 26.27 0.28
N GLN A 213 16.81 25.67 1.41
CA GLN A 213 17.06 26.23 2.73
C GLN A 213 18.56 26.28 3.08
N GLU A 214 19.35 25.29 2.67
CA GLU A 214 20.81 25.29 2.86
C GLU A 214 21.49 26.39 2.03
N ASN A 215 21.13 26.51 0.75
CA ASN A 215 21.64 27.54 -0.15
C ASN A 215 21.29 28.95 0.34
N PHE A 216 20.03 29.17 0.72
CA PHE A 216 19.54 30.43 1.27
C PHE A 216 20.33 30.83 2.54
N LYS A 217 20.45 29.93 3.53
CA LYS A 217 21.21 30.20 4.77
C LYS A 217 22.69 30.50 4.51
N ASN A 218 23.30 29.83 3.53
CA ASN A 218 24.69 30.09 3.15
C ASN A 218 24.86 31.49 2.52
N ILE A 219 23.93 31.91 1.65
CA ILE A 219 23.92 33.26 1.09
C ILE A 219 23.71 34.30 2.20
N GLU A 220 22.68 34.15 3.03
CA GLU A 220 22.39 35.06 4.15
C GLU A 220 23.61 35.21 5.07
N LYS A 221 24.24 34.11 5.48
CA LYS A 221 25.42 34.14 6.36
C LYS A 221 26.59 34.94 5.77
N LYS A 222 26.84 34.80 4.46
CA LYS A 222 27.91 35.55 3.77
C LYS A 222 27.56 37.04 3.64
N LEU A 223 26.30 37.33 3.34
CA LEU A 223 25.81 38.71 3.26
C LEU A 223 25.86 39.41 4.62
N GLU A 224 25.47 38.72 5.68
CA GLU A 224 25.49 39.26 7.04
C GLU A 224 26.92 39.55 7.52
N GLY A 225 27.87 38.66 7.21
CA GLY A 225 29.29 38.90 7.46
C GLY A 225 29.80 40.16 6.76
N ALA A 226 29.41 40.37 5.50
CA ALA A 226 29.77 41.56 4.73
C ALA A 226 29.11 42.84 5.27
N LYS A 227 27.82 42.78 5.63
CA LYS A 227 27.08 43.89 6.25
C LYS A 227 27.75 44.31 7.55
N HIS A 228 28.04 43.36 8.43
CA HIS A 228 28.71 43.64 9.70
C HIS A 228 30.08 44.31 9.51
N GLN A 229 30.86 43.84 8.52
CA GLN A 229 32.13 44.46 8.21
C GLN A 229 31.98 45.91 7.69
N LEU A 230 30.97 46.18 6.86
CA LEU A 230 30.64 47.54 6.41
C LEU A 230 30.22 48.44 7.56
N GLU A 231 29.42 47.95 8.50
CA GLU A 231 29.01 48.70 9.70
C GLU A 231 30.20 49.07 10.58
N ILE A 232 31.17 48.16 10.75
CA ILE A 232 32.41 48.45 11.46
C ILE A 232 33.17 49.59 10.77
N TYR A 233 33.26 49.58 9.43
CA TYR A 233 33.95 50.63 8.69
C TYR A 233 33.23 51.97 8.74
N ASP A 234 31.90 51.97 8.70
CA ASP A 234 31.08 53.17 8.86
C ASP A 234 31.28 53.79 10.25
N ALA A 235 31.25 52.96 11.31
CA ALA A 235 31.46 53.39 12.69
C ALA A 235 32.88 53.97 12.94
N LEU A 236 33.90 53.40 12.31
CA LEU A 236 35.28 53.89 12.40
C LEU A 236 35.53 55.15 11.53
N GLY A 237 34.70 55.40 10.52
CA GLY A 237 34.79 56.55 9.64
C GLY A 237 36.19 56.71 9.02
N PRO A 238 36.84 57.89 9.14
CA PRO A 238 38.20 58.10 8.61
C PRO A 238 39.25 57.14 9.17
N GLN A 239 39.07 56.64 10.40
CA GLN A 239 40.03 55.73 11.05
C GLN A 239 40.01 54.32 10.43
N ALA A 240 38.99 53.98 9.64
CA ALA A 240 38.93 52.72 8.92
C ALA A 240 39.98 52.62 7.79
N CYS A 241 40.50 53.75 7.30
CA CYS A 241 41.37 53.80 6.12
C CYS A 241 42.77 53.26 6.43
N SER A 242 43.02 52.00 6.06
CA SER A 242 44.34 51.35 6.18
C SER A 242 44.52 50.29 5.09
N ASN A 243 45.76 50.04 4.67
CA ASN A 243 46.05 48.98 3.67
C ASN A 243 45.51 47.61 4.11
N LYS A 244 45.59 47.29 5.41
CA LYS A 244 45.05 46.03 5.96
C LYS A 244 43.52 45.92 5.82
N ASN A 245 42.78 47.01 6.02
CA ASN A 245 41.33 47.00 5.85
C ASN A 245 40.95 46.99 4.37
N LEU A 246 41.74 47.64 3.52
CA LEU A 246 41.57 47.57 2.07
C LEU A 246 41.76 46.14 1.56
N GLU A 247 42.79 45.42 2.00
CA GLU A 247 42.99 44.00 1.66
C GLU A 247 41.80 43.13 2.08
N LYS A 248 41.24 43.38 3.28
CA LYS A 248 40.03 42.67 3.74
C LYS A 248 38.80 42.99 2.89
N LEU A 249 38.63 44.24 2.44
CA LEU A 249 37.54 44.62 1.52
C LEU A 249 37.69 43.93 0.17
N LYS A 250 38.90 43.86 -0.38
CA LYS A 250 39.19 43.13 -1.62
C LYS A 250 38.90 41.64 -1.51
N ALA A 251 39.33 41.01 -0.42
CA ALA A 251 38.96 39.62 -0.13
C ALA A 251 37.43 39.44 -0.02
N GLN A 252 36.72 40.39 0.58
CA GLN A 252 35.26 40.36 0.65
C GLN A 252 34.60 40.55 -0.73
N GLN A 253 35.17 41.37 -1.62
CA GLN A 253 34.72 41.49 -3.01
C GLN A 253 34.84 40.15 -3.76
N GLU A 254 35.96 39.45 -3.61
CA GLU A 254 36.17 38.13 -4.22
C GLU A 254 35.14 37.11 -3.71
N VAL A 255 34.86 37.10 -2.39
CA VAL A 255 33.82 36.25 -1.80
C VAL A 255 32.44 36.57 -2.38
N LEU A 256 32.08 37.85 -2.52
CA LEU A 256 30.79 38.26 -3.10
C LEU A 256 30.72 37.97 -4.60
N GLN A 257 31.82 38.08 -5.34
CA GLN A 257 31.89 37.70 -6.74
C GLN A 257 31.67 36.19 -6.92
N ALA A 258 32.28 35.37 -6.06
CA ALA A 258 32.05 33.93 -6.05
C ALA A 258 30.64 33.52 -5.59
N LEU A 259 29.93 34.41 -4.89
CA LEU A 259 28.55 34.18 -4.42
C LEU A 259 27.50 34.46 -5.50
N GLU A 260 27.81 35.29 -6.50
CA GLU A 260 26.88 35.71 -7.56
C GLU A 260 26.19 34.53 -8.28
N PRO A 261 26.92 33.49 -8.74
CA PRO A 261 26.28 32.34 -9.38
C PRO A 261 25.36 31.55 -8.45
N GLN A 262 25.63 31.56 -7.13
CA GLN A 262 24.79 30.87 -6.14
C GLN A 262 23.47 31.62 -5.91
N VAL A 263 23.50 32.95 -5.97
CA VAL A 263 22.30 33.80 -5.86
C VAL A 263 21.42 33.63 -7.10
N ASP A 264 22.02 33.58 -8.29
CA ASP A 264 21.31 33.28 -9.53
C ASP A 264 20.75 31.85 -9.54
N TYR A 265 21.52 30.89 -9.03
CA TYR A 265 21.06 29.51 -8.85
C TYR A 265 19.84 29.45 -7.92
N LEU A 266 19.90 30.10 -6.76
CA LEU A 266 18.79 30.14 -5.80
C LEU A 266 17.51 30.64 -6.47
N LYS A 267 17.59 31.69 -7.30
CA LYS A 267 16.44 32.20 -8.08
C LYS A 267 15.81 31.14 -8.96
N ASN A 268 16.62 30.53 -9.82
CA ASN A 268 16.14 29.56 -10.81
C ASN A 268 15.62 28.30 -10.11
N PHE A 269 16.28 27.90 -9.01
CA PHE A 269 15.86 26.78 -8.19
C PHE A 269 14.50 27.03 -7.52
N THR A 270 14.27 28.24 -6.98
CA THR A 270 12.96 28.64 -6.46
C THR A 270 11.89 28.61 -7.54
N GLN A 271 12.20 29.09 -8.75
CA GLN A 271 11.24 29.03 -9.85
C GLN A 271 10.84 27.58 -10.18
N GLY A 272 11.83 26.68 -10.30
CA GLY A 272 11.55 25.26 -10.51
C GLY A 272 10.73 24.63 -9.37
N LEU A 273 11.01 24.99 -8.11
CA LEU A 273 10.21 24.54 -6.95
C LEU A 273 8.74 24.99 -7.04
N VAL A 274 8.50 26.20 -7.53
CA VAL A 274 7.15 26.76 -7.69
C VAL A 274 6.42 26.11 -8.86
N GLU A 275 7.13 25.82 -9.95
CA GLU A 275 6.57 25.13 -11.13
C GLU A 275 6.14 23.68 -10.80
N ASP A 276 6.89 22.99 -9.95
CA ASP A 276 6.59 21.62 -9.52
C ASP A 276 5.71 21.55 -8.26
N ALA A 277 5.28 22.69 -7.73
CA ALA A 277 4.43 22.74 -6.55
C ALA A 277 3.00 22.28 -6.91
N PRO A 278 2.34 21.50 -6.04
CA PRO A 278 0.94 21.13 -6.26
C PRO A 278 0.03 22.36 -6.27
N ASP A 279 -1.05 22.26 -7.06
CA ASP A 279 -2.03 23.34 -7.23
C ASP A 279 -2.55 23.86 -5.89
N GLY A 280 -2.52 25.19 -5.72
CA GLY A 280 -2.96 25.85 -4.49
C GLY A 280 -1.90 25.93 -3.39
N SER A 281 -0.69 25.43 -3.60
CA SER A 281 0.43 25.61 -2.66
C SER A 281 0.80 27.08 -2.48
N ASP A 282 0.99 27.52 -1.23
CA ASP A 282 1.49 28.86 -0.94
C ASP A 282 3.00 28.94 -1.20
N CYS A 283 3.36 29.56 -2.32
CA CYS A 283 4.74 29.78 -2.75
C CYS A 283 5.32 31.13 -2.28
N SER A 284 4.51 31.98 -1.65
CA SER A 284 4.85 33.38 -1.39
C SER A 284 6.09 33.54 -0.52
N GLN A 285 6.24 32.67 0.50
CA GLN A 285 7.39 32.71 1.39
C GLN A 285 8.70 32.36 0.67
N LEU A 286 8.72 31.32 -0.17
CA LEU A 286 9.91 30.90 -0.92
C LEU A 286 10.33 31.96 -1.93
N LEU A 287 9.36 32.51 -2.68
CA LEU A 287 9.59 33.59 -3.63
C LEU A 287 10.18 34.81 -2.93
N ARG A 288 9.57 35.23 -1.82
CA ARG A 288 10.05 36.37 -1.03
C ARG A 288 11.47 36.15 -0.51
N GLN A 289 11.79 34.96 0.02
CA GLN A 289 13.14 34.64 0.50
C GLN A 289 14.19 34.76 -0.63
N ALA A 290 13.88 34.24 -1.83
CA ALA A 290 14.78 34.34 -2.97
C ALA A 290 14.94 35.79 -3.48
N GLU A 291 13.85 36.56 -3.52
CA GLU A 291 13.85 37.97 -3.92
C GLU A 291 14.61 38.85 -2.92
N ASP A 292 14.34 38.70 -1.63
CA ASP A 292 15.01 39.44 -0.55
C ASP A 292 16.53 39.15 -0.59
N SER A 293 16.93 37.88 -0.79
CA SER A 293 18.34 37.49 -0.94
C SER A 293 19.02 38.14 -2.15
N GLN A 294 18.34 38.19 -3.30
CA GLN A 294 18.86 38.83 -4.50
C GLN A 294 19.05 40.34 -4.31
N GLN A 295 18.05 40.98 -3.69
CA GLN A 295 18.08 42.42 -3.46
C GLN A 295 19.18 42.78 -2.46
N ASP A 296 19.27 42.05 -1.35
CA ASP A 296 20.31 42.23 -0.35
C ASP A 296 21.71 41.99 -0.92
N PHE A 297 21.88 40.95 -1.74
CA PHE A 297 23.15 40.69 -2.42
C PHE A 297 23.58 41.88 -3.29
N LYS A 298 22.67 42.43 -4.10
CA LYS A 298 22.96 43.59 -4.95
C LYS A 298 23.38 44.80 -4.12
N ILE A 299 22.63 45.12 -3.06
CA ILE A 299 22.92 46.26 -2.17
C ILE A 299 24.27 46.09 -1.48
N VAL A 300 24.53 44.93 -0.90
CA VAL A 300 25.78 44.66 -0.17
C VAL A 300 26.97 44.67 -1.12
N LYS A 301 26.87 44.03 -2.28
CA LYS A 301 27.92 44.04 -3.31
C LYS A 301 28.25 45.46 -3.76
N GLN A 302 27.24 46.29 -4.01
CA GLN A 302 27.45 47.69 -4.36
C GLN A 302 28.17 48.46 -3.24
N LYS A 303 27.69 48.36 -1.99
CA LYS A 303 28.30 49.06 -0.85
C LYS A 303 29.75 48.63 -0.59
N VAL A 304 30.06 47.33 -0.70
CA VAL A 304 31.44 46.84 -0.57
C VAL A 304 32.33 47.42 -1.67
N ASN A 305 31.86 47.48 -2.91
CA ASN A 305 32.60 48.08 -4.01
C ASN A 305 32.86 49.57 -3.79
N GLU A 306 31.83 50.33 -3.43
CA GLU A 306 31.95 51.76 -3.12
C GLU A 306 32.91 52.02 -1.96
N CYS A 307 32.81 51.24 -0.88
CA CYS A 307 33.70 51.33 0.27
C CYS A 307 35.15 51.02 -0.10
N CYS A 308 35.39 50.00 -0.93
CA CYS A 308 36.71 49.65 -1.42
C CYS A 308 37.32 50.80 -2.25
N THR A 309 36.60 51.30 -3.26
CA THR A 309 37.08 52.40 -4.12
C THR A 309 37.33 53.68 -3.33
N LEU A 310 36.48 54.01 -2.36
CA LEU A 310 36.67 55.16 -1.48
C LEU A 310 37.94 55.02 -0.64
N MET A 311 38.18 53.83 -0.09
CA MET A 311 39.36 53.56 0.74
C MET A 311 40.64 53.59 -0.09
N GLU A 312 40.64 53.03 -1.30
CA GLU A 312 41.75 53.12 -2.26
C GLU A 312 42.11 54.57 -2.57
N THR A 313 41.11 55.37 -2.94
CA THR A 313 41.30 56.79 -3.28
C THR A 313 41.88 57.58 -2.11
N LYS A 314 41.40 57.34 -0.88
CA LYS A 314 41.92 58.00 0.32
C LYS A 314 43.35 57.59 0.62
N LEU A 315 43.68 56.30 0.52
CA LEU A 315 45.04 55.80 0.78
C LEU A 315 46.03 56.31 -0.27
N GLU A 316 45.63 56.39 -1.54
CA GLU A 316 46.42 56.99 -2.60
C GLU A 316 46.69 58.48 -2.33
N GLY A 317 45.65 59.25 -1.97
CA GLY A 317 45.79 60.67 -1.62
C GLY A 317 46.71 60.90 -0.42
N ILE A 318 46.64 60.05 0.62
CA ILE A 318 47.57 60.10 1.77
C ILE A 318 49.00 59.81 1.32
N GLY A 319 49.21 58.83 0.43
CA GLY A 319 50.52 58.51 -0.14
C GLY A 319 51.11 59.68 -0.95
N GLN A 320 50.30 60.32 -1.80
CA GLN A 320 50.70 61.47 -2.60
C GLN A 320 51.03 62.69 -1.72
N PHE A 321 50.24 62.95 -0.67
CA PHE A 321 50.51 64.02 0.29
C PHE A 321 51.83 63.80 1.04
N ASN A 322 52.08 62.58 1.53
CA ASN A 322 53.32 62.23 2.23
C ASN A 322 54.56 62.32 1.32
N ASN A 323 54.40 62.12 0.00
CA ASN A 323 55.47 62.32 -0.98
C ASN A 323 55.72 63.80 -1.34
N HIS A 324 54.72 64.68 -1.14
CA HIS A 324 54.84 66.12 -1.40
C HIS A 324 55.38 66.91 -0.20
N VAL A 325 55.20 66.40 1.02
CA VAL A 325 55.60 67.06 2.28
C VAL A 325 57.01 66.63 2.73
N ARG A 326 57.65 65.71 2.01
CA ARG A 326 58.98 65.16 2.30
C ARG A 326 60.02 65.69 1.33
#